data_AF-A0A6H1K8J7-F1
#
_entry.id   AF-A0A6H1K8J7-F1
#
_cell.length_a   1.000
_cell.length_b   1.000
_cell.length_c   1.000
_cell.angle_alpha   90.00
_cell.angle_beta   90.00
_cell.angle_gamma   90.00
#
_symmetry.space_group_name_H-M   'P 1'
#
loop_
_entity.id
_entity.type
_entity.pdbx_description
1 polymer ?
#
loop_
_entity_poly.entity_id
_entity_poly.type
_entity_poly.pdbx_seq_one_letter_code
_entity_poly.pdbx_strand_id
1 'polypeptide(L)'
;MSLGDEPGYGDGSRGDDGRYGGTGQTRTRLPDRPGDVYGGARRGRSSTRSLVTVVGVVVLLIAAIAFANRGGDDSPSSGTGGGSGGAKSGTSPTAASGNRPVDSKTNGIPAGYSHNVQGAQSAGANYAVALGSDGMFNTGKRHAIVQAVADPSALDRLQSGFDADYSANFLKKIGLDTDGSAPTGSTFVNRTLPVGTKVTSSSDTAATVEVWCNSLFGLTGESSTNPVTSGWFTVTMKLTWNGDWKVLQTSQKTGPTPVNGDNAVSGADEIGKAVEEFGGFTYAR
;
A
#
# COMPACT_ATOMS: atom_id res chain seq x y z
N MET A 1 55.22 -20.97 -32.68
CA MET A 1 56.45 -20.28 -33.13
C MET A 1 56.39 -18.85 -32.62
N SER A 2 57.53 -18.18 -32.45
CA SER A 2 57.70 -17.02 -31.55
C SER A 2 58.24 -15.78 -32.28
N LEU A 3 58.23 -14.61 -31.59
CA LEU A 3 58.84 -13.31 -31.98
C LEU A 3 58.11 -12.63 -33.17
N GLY A 4 58.05 -11.31 -33.37
CA GLY A 4 58.58 -10.10 -32.71
C GLY A 4 58.19 -8.87 -33.57
N ASP A 5 58.34 -7.57 -33.21
CA ASP A 5 58.73 -6.85 -31.98
C ASP A 5 58.18 -5.38 -32.06
N GLU A 6 58.62 -4.46 -31.19
CA GLU A 6 58.29 -3.00 -31.17
C GLU A 6 59.19 -2.16 -32.17
N PRO A 7 59.32 -0.81 -32.13
CA PRO A 7 58.51 0.29 -31.53
C PRO A 7 58.20 1.45 -32.52
N GLY A 8 57.50 2.50 -32.06
CA GLY A 8 57.33 3.75 -32.83
C GLY A 8 56.92 4.97 -31.98
N TYR A 9 57.86 5.87 -31.69
CA TYR A 9 57.63 7.14 -30.97
C TYR A 9 56.77 8.13 -31.77
N GLY A 10 55.91 8.88 -31.07
CA GLY A 10 55.15 10.01 -31.63
C GLY A 10 55.26 11.25 -30.73
N ASP A 11 56.15 12.17 -31.10
CA ASP A 11 56.29 13.51 -30.49
C ASP A 11 55.05 14.37 -30.79
N GLY A 12 54.59 15.13 -29.80
CA GLY A 12 53.41 15.97 -29.87
C GLY A 12 53.76 17.45 -29.73
N SER A 13 54.11 18.10 -30.84
CA SER A 13 54.29 19.55 -30.91
C SER A 13 53.20 20.24 -31.76
N ARG A 14 52.86 21.47 -31.34
CA ARG A 14 51.66 22.21 -31.74
C ARG A 14 51.77 22.85 -33.14
N GLY A 15 50.63 22.91 -33.84
CA GLY A 15 50.39 23.79 -34.99
C GLY A 15 48.88 24.05 -35.12
N ASP A 16 48.48 25.32 -35.25
CA ASP A 16 47.09 25.78 -35.36
C ASP A 16 46.91 26.59 -36.64
N ASP A 17 46.06 26.11 -37.55
CA ASP A 17 45.49 26.87 -38.67
C ASP A 17 44.26 26.16 -39.27
N GLY A 18 43.07 26.52 -38.79
CA GLY A 18 41.81 25.89 -39.24
C GLY A 18 41.17 26.53 -40.48
N ARG A 19 40.29 25.78 -41.18
CA ARG A 19 39.11 26.33 -41.89
C ARG A 19 38.09 25.30 -42.41
N TYR A 20 36.81 25.67 -42.25
CA TYR A 20 35.60 25.31 -43.03
C TYR A 20 34.89 23.94 -42.90
N GLY A 21 33.61 24.04 -42.49
CA GLY A 21 32.49 23.19 -42.94
C GLY A 21 31.89 22.28 -41.86
N GLY A 22 30.64 22.47 -41.39
CA GLY A 22 29.67 23.55 -41.63
C GLY A 22 28.46 23.41 -40.67
N THR A 23 27.82 24.52 -40.30
CA THR A 23 26.77 24.53 -39.25
C THR A 23 25.34 24.60 -39.83
N GLY A 24 24.61 23.47 -39.73
CA GLY A 24 23.23 23.32 -40.21
C GLY A 24 22.17 23.62 -39.15
N GLN A 25 21.60 24.83 -39.22
CA GLN A 25 20.24 25.24 -38.81
C GLN A 25 19.36 24.31 -37.93
N THR A 26 18.93 24.82 -36.78
CA THR A 26 17.49 25.08 -36.49
C THR A 26 17.33 26.29 -35.55
N ARG A 27 17.12 27.48 -36.14
CA ARG A 27 16.53 28.62 -35.41
C ARG A 27 15.02 28.53 -35.55
N THR A 28 14.32 27.99 -34.56
CA THR A 28 12.86 28.04 -34.51
C THR A 28 12.41 29.49 -34.31
N ARG A 29 12.01 30.17 -35.39
CA ARG A 29 11.36 31.48 -35.30
C ARG A 29 9.92 31.27 -34.84
N LEU A 30 9.56 31.95 -33.76
CA LEU A 30 8.17 32.16 -33.37
C LEU A 30 7.53 33.10 -34.41
N PRO A 31 6.32 32.82 -34.93
CA PRO A 31 5.61 33.78 -35.78
C PRO A 31 5.02 34.90 -34.92
N ASP A 32 5.44 36.13 -35.18
CA ASP A 32 4.81 37.33 -34.61
C ASP A 32 3.36 37.45 -35.11
N ARG A 33 2.41 37.64 -34.20
CA ARG A 33 1.01 37.91 -34.51
C ARG A 33 0.69 39.37 -34.21
N PRO A 34 0.29 40.19 -35.21
CA PRO A 34 -0.05 41.60 -34.99
C PRO A 34 -1.49 41.76 -34.49
N GLY A 35 -1.70 42.70 -33.55
CA GLY A 35 -3.00 42.92 -32.86
C GLY A 35 -3.22 41.89 -31.74
N ASP A 36 -3.60 42.23 -30.51
CA ASP A 36 -4.59 43.26 -30.16
C ASP A 36 -4.30 43.95 -28.82
N VAL A 37 -4.70 45.22 -28.76
CA VAL A 37 -4.81 45.99 -27.51
C VAL A 37 -6.08 45.56 -26.80
N TYR A 38 -5.98 44.82 -25.68
CA TYR A 38 -6.85 44.88 -24.48
C TYR A 38 -6.40 43.80 -23.48
N GLY A 39 -6.44 44.10 -22.17
CA GLY A 39 -5.89 43.21 -21.13
C GLY A 39 -6.77 41.99 -20.83
N GLY A 40 -6.14 40.84 -20.57
CA GLY A 40 -6.82 39.59 -20.21
C GLY A 40 -6.02 38.73 -19.22
N ALA A 41 -6.57 38.59 -18.02
CA ALA A 41 -6.21 37.68 -16.91
C ALA A 41 -4.91 36.84 -17.00
N ARG A 42 -4.03 37.02 -16.01
CA ARG A 42 -2.99 36.03 -15.66
C ARG A 42 -3.68 34.68 -15.39
N ARG A 43 -3.33 33.62 -16.14
CA ARG A 43 -3.82 32.26 -15.86
C ARG A 43 -3.46 31.87 -14.42
N GLY A 44 -4.48 31.65 -13.60
CA GLY A 44 -4.31 31.18 -12.24
C GLY A 44 -3.59 29.84 -12.25
N ARG A 45 -2.44 29.76 -11.58
CA ARG A 45 -1.77 28.50 -11.27
C ARG A 45 -2.70 27.72 -10.36
N SER A 46 -3.38 26.70 -10.87
CA SER A 46 -4.29 25.89 -10.06
C SER A 46 -3.52 25.31 -8.89
N SER A 47 -3.96 25.65 -7.68
CA SER A 47 -3.33 25.20 -6.45
C SER A 47 -3.67 23.74 -6.21
N THR A 48 -2.81 22.83 -6.67
CA THR A 48 -2.77 21.42 -6.27
C THR A 48 -2.32 21.30 -4.81
N ARG A 49 -3.17 21.78 -3.89
CA ARG A 49 -2.97 21.77 -2.43
C ARG A 49 -4.28 21.46 -1.69
N SER A 50 -4.85 20.28 -1.93
CA SER A 50 -5.90 19.68 -1.07
C SER A 50 -6.04 18.15 -1.15
N LEU A 51 -5.32 17.44 -2.03
CA LEU A 51 -5.54 16.01 -2.31
C LEU A 51 -4.65 15.03 -1.50
N VAL A 52 -4.06 15.49 -0.38
CA VAL A 52 -3.12 14.69 0.44
C VAL A 52 -3.77 14.16 1.73
N THR A 53 -4.93 14.70 2.12
CA THR A 53 -5.57 14.43 3.43
C THR A 53 -6.40 13.15 3.50
N VAL A 54 -6.69 12.46 2.39
CA VAL A 54 -7.54 11.26 2.39
C VAL A 54 -6.72 9.98 2.61
N VAL A 55 -5.65 9.77 1.83
CA VAL A 55 -4.78 8.58 1.94
C VAL A 55 -4.15 8.44 3.34
N GLY A 56 -3.81 9.56 3.99
CA GLY A 56 -3.29 9.55 5.36
C GLY A 56 -4.30 9.11 6.42
N VAL A 57 -5.61 9.21 6.16
CA VAL A 57 -6.64 8.81 7.13
C VAL A 57 -6.86 7.30 7.10
N VAL A 58 -6.81 6.64 5.93
CA VAL A 58 -6.87 5.17 5.85
C VAL A 58 -5.75 4.51 6.67
N VAL A 59 -4.54 5.10 6.67
CA VAL A 59 -3.41 4.59 7.46
C VAL A 59 -3.56 4.81 8.97
N LEU A 60 -4.30 5.85 9.39
CA LEU A 60 -4.54 6.12 10.81
C LEU A 60 -5.52 5.11 11.44
N LEU A 61 -6.48 4.60 10.67
CA LEU A 61 -7.59 3.73 11.15
C LEU A 61 -7.20 2.28 11.44
N ILE A 62 -5.93 1.90 11.25
CA ILE A 62 -5.38 0.61 11.72
C ILE A 62 -4.14 0.87 12.61
N ALA A 63 -3.82 2.12 12.92
CA ALA A 63 -2.66 2.49 13.74
C ALA A 63 -2.95 2.48 15.26
N ALA A 64 -4.22 2.42 15.69
CA ALA A 64 -4.63 2.67 17.07
C ALA A 64 -4.47 1.51 18.07
N ILE A 65 -4.04 0.31 17.66
CA ILE A 65 -3.70 -0.78 18.61
C ILE A 65 -2.19 -0.83 18.89
N ALA A 66 -1.66 0.34 19.25
CA ALA A 66 -0.38 0.52 19.92
C ALA A 66 -0.60 1.34 21.20
N PHE A 67 -0.09 0.83 22.33
CA PHE A 67 -0.11 1.37 23.69
C PHE A 67 -1.29 1.03 24.63
N ALA A 68 -1.07 -0.01 25.43
CA ALA A 68 -1.33 0.01 26.88
C ALA A 68 -0.25 -0.86 27.58
N ASN A 69 0.50 -0.26 28.53
CA ASN A 69 1.65 -0.83 29.26
C ASN A 69 2.90 -1.07 28.39
N ARG A 70 4.14 -0.68 28.74
CA ARG A 70 4.83 -0.19 29.97
C ARG A 70 5.94 0.76 29.45
N GLY A 71 6.44 1.83 30.08
CA GLY A 71 6.49 2.16 31.50
C GLY A 71 7.92 1.92 32.05
N GLY A 72 8.77 2.94 32.01
CA GLY A 72 10.10 2.99 32.66
C GLY A 72 11.29 2.43 31.86
N ASP A 73 12.19 3.31 31.43
CA ASP A 73 13.58 3.45 31.97
C ASP A 73 14.62 3.84 30.90
N ASP A 74 15.24 5.00 31.09
CA ASP A 74 16.40 5.46 30.34
C ASP A 74 17.69 4.78 30.86
N SER A 75 18.50 4.22 29.95
CA SER A 75 19.98 4.28 30.05
C SER A 75 20.66 3.85 28.75
N PRO A 76 21.77 4.51 28.35
CA PRO A 76 22.51 4.16 27.15
C PRO A 76 23.52 3.03 27.41
N SER A 77 23.75 2.16 26.43
CA SER A 77 24.87 1.21 26.45
C SER A 77 25.70 1.28 25.18
N SER A 78 26.92 1.78 25.32
CA SER A 78 28.03 1.54 24.39
C SER A 78 28.59 0.11 24.56
N GLY A 79 29.26 -0.42 23.54
CA GLY A 79 29.88 -1.75 23.57
C GLY A 79 29.89 -2.42 22.19
N THR A 80 30.90 -2.16 21.36
CA THR A 80 32.01 -3.10 21.07
C THR A 80 31.60 -4.40 20.39
N GLY A 81 32.02 -4.55 19.12
CA GLY A 81 31.81 -5.78 18.35
C GLY A 81 32.73 -6.94 18.76
N GLY A 82 32.22 -8.15 18.61
CA GLY A 82 32.90 -9.42 18.83
C GLY A 82 31.87 -10.53 18.69
N GLY A 83 31.96 -11.35 17.64
CA GLY A 83 30.85 -12.20 17.22
C GLY A 83 30.86 -13.63 17.77
N SER A 84 29.71 -14.30 17.73
CA SER A 84 29.60 -15.74 17.48
C SER A 84 28.19 -16.10 17.00
N GLY A 85 28.03 -17.27 16.39
CA GLY A 85 26.87 -17.72 15.65
C GLY A 85 25.51 -17.63 16.38
N GLY A 86 24.59 -16.89 15.78
CA GLY A 86 23.15 -17.00 15.99
C GLY A 86 22.47 -17.07 14.63
N ALA A 87 21.58 -18.05 14.42
CA ALA A 87 20.90 -18.23 13.15
C ALA A 87 20.08 -16.97 12.81
N LYS A 88 20.46 -16.27 11.73
CA LYS A 88 19.64 -15.19 11.19
C LYS A 88 18.32 -15.80 10.74
N SER A 89 17.23 -15.43 11.40
CA SER A 89 15.88 -15.75 10.95
C SER A 89 15.71 -15.18 9.54
N GLY A 90 15.68 -16.08 8.54
CA GLY A 90 15.68 -15.70 7.14
C GLY A 90 14.35 -15.08 6.76
N THR A 91 14.32 -13.76 6.57
CA THR A 91 13.13 -13.07 6.07
C THR A 91 12.94 -13.38 4.58
N SER A 92 12.30 -14.51 4.29
CA SER A 92 12.05 -14.99 2.92
C SER A 92 10.89 -14.24 2.25
N PRO A 93 11.08 -13.64 1.06
CA PRO A 93 9.99 -13.13 0.24
C PRO A 93 9.01 -14.22 -0.22
N THR A 94 7.77 -13.87 -0.53
CA THR A 94 6.78 -14.79 -1.13
C THR A 94 7.18 -15.24 -2.54
N ALA A 95 7.37 -16.55 -2.71
CA ALA A 95 7.39 -17.25 -4.01
C ALA A 95 6.09 -18.06 -4.21
N ALA A 96 5.69 -18.36 -5.44
CA ALA A 96 4.52 -19.21 -5.70
C ALA A 96 4.66 -20.60 -5.05
N SER A 97 3.58 -21.17 -4.50
CA SER A 97 3.63 -22.45 -3.77
C SER A 97 3.29 -23.68 -4.61
N GLY A 98 2.34 -23.56 -5.54
CA GLY A 98 1.74 -24.70 -6.23
C GLY A 98 0.70 -25.48 -5.40
N ASN A 99 0.35 -25.04 -4.19
CA ASN A 99 -0.69 -25.67 -3.38
C ASN A 99 -2.09 -25.17 -3.79
N ARG A 100 -3.13 -25.93 -3.41
CA ARG A 100 -4.52 -25.58 -3.68
C ARG A 100 -4.99 -24.40 -2.79
N PRO A 101 -5.92 -23.57 -3.27
CA PRO A 101 -6.69 -22.65 -2.42
C PRO A 101 -7.34 -23.38 -1.23
N VAL A 102 -7.63 -22.63 -0.17
CA VAL A 102 -8.58 -23.10 0.85
C VAL A 102 -10.00 -22.91 0.32
N ASP A 103 -10.79 -23.99 0.31
CA ASP A 103 -12.16 -23.95 -0.20
C ASP A 103 -13.19 -23.50 0.86
N SER A 104 -12.84 -23.62 2.15
CA SER A 104 -13.67 -23.22 3.28
C SER A 104 -13.64 -21.71 3.55
N LYS A 105 -14.78 -21.18 4.06
CA LYS A 105 -14.95 -19.78 4.42
C LYS A 105 -15.68 -19.61 5.76
N THR A 106 -15.31 -18.58 6.52
CA THR A 106 -16.03 -18.09 7.71
C THR A 106 -16.46 -16.65 7.44
N ASN A 107 -17.77 -16.37 7.49
CA ASN A 107 -18.35 -15.06 7.14
C ASN A 107 -17.86 -14.51 5.78
N GLY A 108 -17.69 -15.38 4.79
CA GLY A 108 -17.19 -15.04 3.44
C GLY A 108 -15.66 -14.90 3.30
N ILE A 109 -14.93 -14.85 4.42
CA ILE A 109 -13.47 -14.78 4.47
C ILE A 109 -12.90 -16.21 4.38
N PRO A 110 -11.86 -16.49 3.56
CA PRO A 110 -11.28 -17.83 3.48
C PRO A 110 -10.69 -18.28 4.84
N ALA A 111 -10.82 -19.57 5.13
CA ALA A 111 -10.47 -20.19 6.41
C ALA A 111 -10.02 -21.64 6.20
N GLY A 112 -9.37 -22.25 7.19
CA GLY A 112 -8.82 -23.61 7.11
C GLY A 112 -7.41 -23.64 6.52
N TYR A 113 -6.58 -22.65 6.88
CA TYR A 113 -5.21 -22.54 6.41
C TYR A 113 -4.32 -23.64 6.98
N SER A 114 -3.24 -23.98 6.29
CA SER A 114 -2.30 -24.98 6.79
C SER A 114 -1.52 -24.50 8.03
N HIS A 115 -1.30 -25.40 9.00
CA HIS A 115 -0.55 -25.11 10.23
C HIS A 115 0.97 -25.03 9.96
N ASN A 116 1.38 -24.01 9.21
CA ASN A 116 2.76 -23.70 8.88
C ASN A 116 2.91 -22.22 8.49
N VAL A 117 4.17 -21.79 8.30
CA VAL A 117 4.56 -20.43 7.90
C VAL A 117 3.83 -19.94 6.63
N GLN A 118 3.60 -20.82 5.66
CA GLN A 118 2.92 -20.49 4.41
C GLN A 118 1.41 -20.27 4.62
N GLY A 119 0.75 -21.10 5.41
CA GLY A 119 -0.64 -20.88 5.80
C GLY A 119 -0.83 -19.60 6.60
N ALA A 120 0.13 -19.22 7.45
CA ALA A 120 0.13 -17.93 8.14
C ALA A 120 0.24 -16.75 7.16
N GLN A 121 1.08 -16.87 6.12
CA GLN A 121 1.15 -15.88 5.02
C GLN A 121 -0.17 -15.78 4.25
N SER A 122 -0.79 -16.92 3.92
CA SER A 122 -2.07 -16.95 3.19
C SER A 122 -3.22 -16.36 4.03
N ALA A 123 -3.25 -16.66 5.32
CA ALA A 123 -4.18 -16.06 6.29
C ALA A 123 -3.98 -14.54 6.38
N GLY A 124 -2.75 -14.08 6.61
CA GLY A 124 -2.43 -12.65 6.71
C GLY A 124 -2.83 -11.86 5.46
N ALA A 125 -2.59 -12.39 4.26
CA ALA A 125 -3.02 -11.76 3.01
C ALA A 125 -4.54 -11.60 2.92
N ASN A 126 -5.30 -12.67 3.18
CA ASN A 126 -6.78 -12.62 3.13
C ASN A 126 -7.39 -11.77 4.25
N TYR A 127 -6.79 -11.78 5.45
CA TYR A 127 -7.22 -10.94 6.56
C TYR A 127 -6.94 -9.46 6.29
N ALA A 128 -5.86 -9.12 5.57
CA ALA A 128 -5.60 -7.75 5.12
C ALA A 128 -6.65 -7.26 4.11
N VAL A 129 -7.15 -8.13 3.22
CA VAL A 129 -8.26 -7.82 2.31
C VAL A 129 -9.55 -7.58 3.10
N ALA A 130 -9.89 -8.47 4.01
CA ALA A 130 -11.14 -8.40 4.76
C ALA A 130 -11.20 -7.19 5.71
N LEU A 131 -10.15 -6.97 6.50
CA LEU A 131 -10.01 -5.80 7.40
C LEU A 131 -9.78 -4.50 6.64
N GLY A 132 -9.47 -4.57 5.35
CA GLY A 132 -9.29 -3.44 4.44
C GLY A 132 -10.37 -3.35 3.36
N SER A 133 -11.59 -3.82 3.66
CA SER A 133 -12.78 -3.79 2.79
C SER A 133 -13.76 -2.66 3.14
N ASP A 134 -14.72 -2.40 2.26
CA ASP A 134 -15.88 -1.51 2.52
C ASP A 134 -16.75 -2.02 3.68
N GLY A 135 -16.80 -3.34 3.89
CA GLY A 135 -17.56 -3.97 4.96
C GLY A 135 -17.18 -3.49 6.37
N MET A 136 -15.96 -2.99 6.59
CA MET A 136 -15.55 -2.44 7.89
C MET A 136 -16.25 -1.12 8.25
N PHE A 137 -16.84 -0.41 7.29
CA PHE A 137 -17.47 0.89 7.51
C PHE A 137 -18.89 0.75 8.05
N ASN A 138 -19.55 -0.38 7.77
CA ASN A 138 -20.84 -0.74 8.37
C ASN A 138 -20.63 -1.60 9.64
N THR A 139 -21.20 -1.19 10.78
CA THR A 139 -20.96 -1.84 12.08
C THR A 139 -21.28 -3.34 12.10
N GLY A 140 -22.41 -3.77 11.54
CA GLY A 140 -22.78 -5.19 11.53
C GLY A 140 -21.82 -6.05 10.70
N LYS A 141 -21.46 -5.56 9.50
CA LYS A 141 -20.46 -6.22 8.63
C LYS A 141 -19.07 -6.22 9.30
N ARG A 142 -18.64 -5.10 9.90
CA ARG A 142 -17.37 -4.98 10.64
C ARG A 142 -17.28 -6.02 11.76
N HIS A 143 -18.30 -6.14 12.61
CA HIS A 143 -18.32 -7.11 13.70
C HIS A 143 -18.21 -8.55 13.18
N ALA A 144 -18.93 -8.89 12.11
CA ALA A 144 -18.83 -10.21 11.47
C ALA A 144 -17.45 -10.50 10.86
N ILE A 145 -16.79 -9.49 10.26
CA ILE A 145 -15.42 -9.61 9.74
C ILE A 145 -14.44 -9.84 10.88
N VAL A 146 -14.48 -9.00 11.92
CA VAL A 146 -13.57 -9.09 13.08
C VAL A 146 -13.75 -10.43 13.80
N GLN A 147 -14.99 -10.89 13.99
CA GLN A 147 -15.29 -12.19 14.62
C GLN A 147 -14.74 -13.39 13.83
N ALA A 148 -14.69 -13.33 12.51
CA ALA A 148 -14.19 -14.42 11.69
C ALA A 148 -12.65 -14.55 11.71
N VAL A 149 -11.94 -13.42 11.83
CA VAL A 149 -10.45 -13.39 11.78
C VAL A 149 -9.79 -13.38 13.15
N ALA A 150 -10.43 -12.82 14.18
CA ALA A 150 -9.86 -12.67 15.52
C ALA A 150 -9.71 -14.02 16.24
N ASP A 151 -8.70 -14.11 17.10
CA ASP A 151 -8.70 -15.13 18.15
C ASP A 151 -9.72 -14.74 19.23
N PRO A 152 -10.47 -15.68 19.83
CA PRO A 152 -11.44 -15.38 20.88
C PRO A 152 -10.87 -14.57 22.06
N SER A 153 -9.60 -14.75 22.43
CA SER A 153 -8.95 -13.98 23.49
C SER A 153 -8.64 -12.51 23.14
N ALA A 154 -8.70 -12.16 21.84
CA ALA A 154 -8.46 -10.82 21.33
C ALA A 154 -9.71 -10.12 20.80
N LEU A 155 -10.84 -10.84 20.67
CA LEU A 155 -12.06 -10.39 19.98
C LEU A 155 -12.56 -9.03 20.47
N ASP A 156 -12.87 -8.91 21.76
CA ASP A 156 -13.46 -7.69 22.35
C ASP A 156 -12.54 -6.48 22.18
N ARG A 157 -11.22 -6.67 22.31
CA ARG A 157 -10.21 -5.61 22.12
C ARG A 157 -10.10 -5.19 20.65
N LEU A 158 -10.15 -6.14 19.71
CA LEU A 158 -10.11 -5.85 18.29
C LEU A 158 -11.41 -5.14 17.84
N GLN A 159 -12.58 -5.62 18.28
CA GLN A 159 -13.86 -4.95 18.03
C GLN A 159 -13.87 -3.53 18.58
N SER A 160 -13.52 -3.34 19.86
CA SER A 160 -13.51 -2.02 20.49
C SER A 160 -12.54 -1.04 19.82
N GLY A 161 -11.37 -1.52 19.39
CA GLY A 161 -10.40 -0.71 18.64
C GLY A 161 -10.98 -0.26 17.29
N PHE A 162 -11.44 -1.20 16.47
CA PHE A 162 -12.02 -0.87 15.17
C PHE A 162 -13.31 -0.04 15.29
N ASP A 163 -14.16 -0.24 16.31
CA ASP A 163 -15.34 0.61 16.54
C ASP A 163 -14.97 2.07 16.86
N ALA A 164 -13.84 2.30 17.55
CA ALA A 164 -13.32 3.64 17.78
C ALA A 164 -12.75 4.27 16.49
N ASP A 165 -12.03 3.50 15.68
CA ASP A 165 -11.49 3.94 14.39
C ASP A 165 -12.63 4.28 13.40
N TYR A 166 -13.59 3.37 13.20
CA TYR A 166 -14.74 3.52 12.29
C TYR A 166 -15.91 4.35 12.88
N SER A 167 -15.58 5.41 13.63
CA SER A 167 -16.55 6.30 14.26
C SER A 167 -17.44 7.06 13.26
N ALA A 168 -18.66 7.42 13.67
CA ALA A 168 -19.60 8.20 12.84
C ALA A 168 -19.05 9.56 12.37
N ASN A 169 -18.18 10.20 13.18
CA ASN A 169 -17.48 11.43 12.79
C ASN A 169 -16.49 11.19 11.63
N PHE A 170 -15.81 10.03 11.64
CA PHE A 170 -14.93 9.63 10.56
C PHE A 170 -15.74 9.28 9.29
N LEU A 171 -16.81 8.47 9.40
CA LEU A 171 -17.70 8.16 8.27
C LEU A 171 -18.20 9.43 7.56
N LYS A 172 -18.72 10.39 8.33
CA LYS A 172 -19.16 11.68 7.80
C LYS A 172 -18.03 12.47 7.12
N LYS A 173 -16.80 12.42 7.64
CA LYS A 173 -15.64 13.13 7.08
C LYS A 173 -15.24 12.60 5.69
N ILE A 174 -15.46 11.31 5.41
CA ILE A 174 -15.19 10.70 4.10
C ILE A 174 -16.42 10.68 3.19
N GLY A 175 -17.54 11.28 3.62
CA GLY A 175 -18.76 11.40 2.82
C GLY A 175 -19.66 10.17 2.84
N LEU A 176 -19.55 9.32 3.86
CA LEU A 176 -20.51 8.23 4.11
C LEU A 176 -21.58 8.64 5.12
N ASP A 177 -22.71 7.96 5.04
CA ASP A 177 -23.78 8.05 6.02
C ASP A 177 -23.39 7.37 7.36
N THR A 178 -24.17 7.60 8.41
CA THR A 178 -23.82 7.15 9.78
C THR A 178 -23.85 5.64 9.98
N ASP A 179 -24.45 4.89 9.04
CA ASP A 179 -24.45 3.42 9.00
C ASP A 179 -23.35 2.83 8.09
N GLY A 180 -22.53 3.68 7.48
CA GLY A 180 -21.46 3.31 6.56
C GLY A 180 -21.91 3.15 5.10
N SER A 181 -23.14 3.51 4.74
CA SER A 181 -23.58 3.52 3.34
C SER A 181 -23.03 4.72 2.55
N ALA A 182 -22.94 4.55 1.23
CA ALA A 182 -22.60 5.63 0.31
C ALA A 182 -23.85 6.47 0.00
N PRO A 183 -23.73 7.79 -0.17
CA PRO A 183 -24.85 8.63 -0.60
C PRO A 183 -25.43 8.18 -1.94
N THR A 184 -26.72 8.40 -2.14
CA THR A 184 -27.42 8.10 -3.40
C THR A 184 -26.69 8.67 -4.62
N GLY A 185 -26.38 7.81 -5.58
CA GLY A 185 -25.63 8.18 -6.80
C GLY A 185 -24.11 8.04 -6.70
N SER A 186 -23.59 7.57 -5.56
CA SER A 186 -22.17 7.32 -5.34
C SER A 186 -21.90 5.86 -5.00
N THR A 187 -20.80 5.27 -5.48
CA THR A 187 -20.31 3.97 -4.99
C THR A 187 -19.12 4.20 -4.08
N PHE A 188 -19.18 3.67 -2.86
CA PHE A 188 -18.02 3.68 -1.97
C PHE A 188 -17.03 2.57 -2.34
N VAL A 189 -15.76 2.96 -2.46
CA VAL A 189 -14.65 2.09 -2.80
C VAL A 189 -13.72 2.06 -1.60
N ASN A 190 -13.60 0.90 -0.95
CA ASN A 190 -12.44 0.57 -0.13
C ASN A 190 -11.99 -0.86 -0.49
N ARG A 191 -10.86 -0.95 -1.19
CA ARG A 191 -10.28 -2.23 -1.64
C ARG A 191 -8.82 -2.29 -1.24
N THR A 192 -8.44 -3.30 -0.47
CA THR A 192 -7.04 -3.60 -0.14
C THR A 192 -6.51 -4.71 -1.02
N LEU A 193 -5.34 -4.48 -1.61
CA LEU A 193 -4.69 -5.31 -2.63
C LEU A 193 -3.30 -5.75 -2.11
N PRO A 194 -3.18 -6.94 -1.50
CA PRO A 194 -1.90 -7.51 -1.08
C PRO A 194 -0.96 -7.70 -2.28
N VAL A 195 0.21 -7.07 -2.25
CA VAL A 195 1.27 -7.20 -3.25
C VAL A 195 2.29 -8.28 -2.85
N GLY A 196 2.47 -8.50 -1.55
CA GLY A 196 3.31 -9.59 -1.04
C GLY A 196 3.24 -9.72 0.47
N THR A 197 3.73 -10.86 0.99
CA THR A 197 3.81 -11.11 2.44
C THR A 197 5.21 -11.53 2.85
N LYS A 198 5.55 -11.28 4.12
CA LYS A 198 6.83 -11.64 4.73
C LYS A 198 6.61 -12.00 6.19
N VAL A 199 7.09 -13.16 6.62
CA VAL A 199 7.09 -13.54 8.03
C VAL A 199 8.32 -12.95 8.71
N THR A 200 8.12 -12.26 9.84
CA THR A 200 9.19 -11.64 10.63
C THR A 200 9.52 -12.45 11.90
N SER A 201 8.58 -13.25 12.39
CA SER A 201 8.79 -14.23 13.46
C SER A 201 7.85 -15.42 13.29
N SER A 202 8.28 -16.63 13.62
CA SER A 202 7.41 -17.80 13.66
C SER A 202 7.86 -18.81 14.72
N SER A 203 6.89 -19.46 15.35
CA SER A 203 7.00 -20.72 16.10
C SER A 203 5.96 -21.68 15.55
N ASP A 204 5.80 -22.86 16.17
CA ASP A 204 4.73 -23.80 15.81
C ASP A 204 3.35 -23.11 15.90
N THR A 205 3.06 -22.45 17.03
CA THR A 205 1.73 -21.91 17.34
C THR A 205 1.54 -20.41 17.07
N ALA A 206 2.57 -19.68 16.65
CA ALA A 206 2.47 -18.23 16.46
C ALA A 206 3.27 -17.72 15.26
N ALA A 207 2.79 -16.67 14.60
CA ALA A 207 3.48 -16.01 13.50
C ALA A 207 3.28 -14.49 13.52
N THR A 208 4.29 -13.72 13.12
CA THR A 208 4.12 -12.30 12.77
C THR A 208 4.29 -12.14 11.28
N VAL A 209 3.26 -11.65 10.60
CA VAL A 209 3.20 -11.49 9.14
C VAL A 209 3.09 -10.00 8.81
N GLU A 210 4.04 -9.50 8.02
CA GLU A 210 3.90 -8.21 7.32
C GLU A 210 3.28 -8.46 5.94
N VAL A 211 2.27 -7.66 5.59
CA VAL A 211 1.58 -7.67 4.28
C VAL A 211 1.75 -6.28 3.66
N TRP A 212 2.48 -6.20 2.55
CA TRP A 212 2.62 -4.96 1.78
C TRP A 212 1.45 -4.86 0.79
N CYS A 213 0.73 -3.74 0.84
CA CYS A 213 -0.50 -3.53 0.10
C CYS A 213 -0.48 -2.23 -0.71
N ASN A 214 -1.16 -2.26 -1.85
CA ASN A 214 -1.80 -1.08 -2.41
C ASN A 214 -3.28 -1.06 -1.96
N SER A 215 -3.93 0.09 -1.99
CA SER A 215 -5.39 0.18 -1.81
C SER A 215 -6.02 1.17 -2.78
N LEU A 216 -7.32 1.00 -3.04
CA LEU A 216 -8.19 1.99 -3.65
C LEU A 216 -9.17 2.49 -2.58
N PHE A 217 -9.27 3.82 -2.41
CA PHE A 217 -10.14 4.44 -1.42
C PHE A 217 -10.82 5.71 -1.97
N GLY A 218 -12.14 5.80 -1.84
CA GLY A 218 -12.92 7.02 -2.07
C GLY A 218 -14.37 6.73 -2.51
N LEU A 219 -15.03 7.73 -3.06
CA LEU A 219 -16.38 7.68 -3.61
C LEU A 219 -16.35 7.97 -5.12
N THR A 220 -17.08 7.17 -5.90
CA THR A 220 -17.43 7.49 -7.29
C THR A 220 -18.69 8.37 -7.33
N GLY A 221 -19.15 8.73 -8.54
CA GLY A 221 -20.31 9.61 -8.76
C GLY A 221 -19.91 11.07 -9.02
N GLU A 222 -20.65 11.75 -9.89
CA GLU A 222 -20.33 13.11 -10.37
C GLU A 222 -20.27 14.17 -9.26
N SER A 223 -21.01 13.98 -8.17
CA SER A 223 -21.07 14.88 -7.01
C SER A 223 -20.01 14.57 -5.93
N SER A 224 -19.16 13.56 -6.13
CA SER A 224 -18.16 13.13 -5.16
C SER A 224 -17.08 14.21 -4.94
N THR A 225 -16.93 14.66 -3.70
CA THR A 225 -15.81 15.51 -3.26
C THR A 225 -14.62 14.72 -2.72
N ASN A 226 -14.75 13.39 -2.62
CA ASN A 226 -13.74 12.45 -2.15
C ASN A 226 -13.45 11.42 -3.26
N PRO A 227 -12.78 11.82 -4.37
CA PRO A 227 -12.54 10.92 -5.50
C PRO A 227 -11.73 9.69 -5.09
N VAL A 228 -11.90 8.60 -5.82
CA VAL A 228 -11.13 7.36 -5.60
C VAL A 228 -9.65 7.62 -5.86
N THR A 229 -8.82 7.36 -4.85
CA THR A 229 -7.36 7.51 -4.87
C THR A 229 -6.68 6.20 -4.50
N SER A 230 -5.40 6.05 -4.85
CA SER A 230 -4.61 4.89 -4.44
C SER A 230 -3.65 5.20 -3.30
N GLY A 231 -3.51 4.24 -2.37
CA GLY A 231 -2.62 4.31 -1.21
C GLY A 231 -1.65 3.15 -1.16
N TRP A 232 -0.52 3.32 -0.45
CA TRP A 232 0.44 2.25 -0.20
C TRP A 232 0.73 2.15 1.30
N PHE A 233 0.72 0.93 1.83
CA PHE A 233 0.96 0.66 3.25
C PHE A 233 1.47 -0.75 3.50
N THR A 234 1.95 -0.98 4.72
CA THR A 234 2.26 -2.31 5.25
C THR A 234 1.40 -2.56 6.47
N VAL A 235 0.63 -3.65 6.49
CA VAL A 235 -0.06 -4.15 7.69
C VAL A 235 0.83 -5.18 8.36
N THR A 236 0.95 -5.13 9.68
CA THR A 236 1.60 -6.15 10.50
C THR A 236 0.52 -6.87 11.32
N MET A 237 0.46 -8.19 11.22
CA MET A 237 -0.45 -9.04 11.98
C MET A 237 0.32 -9.99 12.88
N LYS A 238 -0.03 -10.04 14.16
CA LYS A 238 0.35 -11.15 15.05
C LYS A 238 -0.76 -12.19 14.99
N LEU A 239 -0.40 -13.39 14.60
CA LEU A 239 -1.28 -14.54 14.43
C LEU A 239 -0.94 -15.63 15.47
N THR A 240 -1.98 -16.33 15.92
CA THR A 240 -1.87 -17.56 16.72
C THR A 240 -2.58 -18.70 16.00
N TRP A 241 -2.16 -19.94 16.24
CA TRP A 241 -2.89 -21.12 15.79
C TRP A 241 -3.94 -21.52 16.82
N ASN A 242 -5.18 -21.66 16.37
CA ASN A 242 -6.33 -22.08 17.17
C ASN A 242 -7.31 -22.88 16.29
N GLY A 243 -6.84 -24.03 15.80
CA GLY A 243 -7.52 -24.84 14.77
C GLY A 243 -7.45 -24.24 13.35
N ASP A 244 -7.22 -22.93 13.27
CA ASP A 244 -6.87 -22.15 12.08
C ASP A 244 -5.95 -20.99 12.53
N TRP A 245 -5.33 -20.26 11.61
CA TRP A 245 -4.60 -19.03 11.97
C TRP A 245 -5.58 -17.91 12.38
N LYS A 246 -5.38 -17.28 13.54
CA LYS A 246 -6.27 -16.23 14.08
C LYS A 246 -5.50 -15.00 14.54
N VAL A 247 -6.10 -13.82 14.37
CA VAL A 247 -5.50 -12.52 14.65
C VAL A 247 -5.54 -12.19 16.14
N LEU A 248 -4.38 -11.95 16.74
CA LEU A 248 -4.23 -11.39 18.09
C LEU A 248 -4.06 -9.86 18.08
N GLN A 249 -3.35 -9.33 17.10
CA GLN A 249 -3.06 -7.90 17.00
C GLN A 249 -2.82 -7.49 15.54
N THR A 250 -3.30 -6.32 15.17
CA THR A 250 -2.99 -5.64 13.92
C THR A 250 -2.31 -4.29 14.20
N SER A 251 -1.43 -3.88 13.30
CA SER A 251 -0.97 -2.49 13.18
C SER A 251 -0.66 -2.18 11.71
N GLN A 252 -0.51 -0.90 11.37
CA GLN A 252 -0.24 -0.47 9.99
C GLN A 252 0.78 0.68 9.97
N LYS A 253 1.52 0.80 8.87
CA LYS A 253 2.41 1.93 8.57
C LYS A 253 2.28 2.32 7.10
N THR A 254 2.47 3.60 6.78
CA THR A 254 2.52 4.09 5.39
C THR A 254 3.67 3.45 4.62
N GLY A 255 3.44 3.14 3.35
CA GLY A 255 4.42 2.63 2.41
C GLY A 255 4.99 1.23 2.73
N PRO A 256 6.10 0.84 2.07
CA PRO A 256 6.83 1.60 1.05
C PRO A 256 5.96 1.98 -0.17
N THR A 257 6.23 3.14 -0.76
CA THR A 257 5.46 3.69 -1.89
C THR A 257 6.36 3.73 -3.13
N PRO A 258 6.06 2.96 -4.20
CA PRO A 258 6.75 3.07 -5.48
C PRO A 258 6.55 4.45 -6.13
N VAL A 259 7.37 4.77 -7.13
CA VAL A 259 7.12 5.94 -7.99
C VAL A 259 5.86 5.68 -8.81
N ASN A 260 4.93 6.64 -8.82
CA ASN A 260 3.71 6.55 -9.62
C ASN A 260 4.04 6.70 -11.13
N GLY A 261 3.30 6.00 -11.99
CA GLY A 261 3.37 6.17 -13.43
C GLY A 261 2.43 7.27 -13.95
N ASP A 262 2.77 7.87 -15.09
CA ASP A 262 2.01 8.94 -15.75
C ASP A 262 0.79 8.42 -16.53
N ASN A 263 -0.09 7.69 -15.85
CA ASN A 263 -1.35 7.21 -16.43
C ASN A 263 -2.40 8.35 -16.47
N ALA A 264 -3.24 8.34 -17.51
CA ALA A 264 -4.44 9.18 -17.54
C ALA A 264 -5.39 8.79 -16.39
N VAL A 265 -6.05 9.79 -15.79
CA VAL A 265 -7.03 9.56 -14.71
C VAL A 265 -8.37 9.15 -15.32
N SER A 266 -8.81 7.93 -15.02
CA SER A 266 -10.13 7.40 -15.39
C SER A 266 -11.29 8.21 -14.80
N GLY A 267 -12.44 8.18 -15.46
CA GLY A 267 -13.67 8.81 -14.98
C GLY A 267 -14.27 8.10 -13.76
N ALA A 268 -15.12 8.80 -12.99
CA ALA A 268 -15.74 8.23 -11.80
C ALA A 268 -16.62 7.00 -12.13
N ASP A 269 -17.36 7.05 -13.24
CA ASP A 269 -18.21 5.96 -13.74
C ASP A 269 -17.41 4.74 -14.19
N GLU A 270 -16.23 4.94 -14.77
CA GLU A 270 -15.32 3.88 -15.22
C GLU A 270 -14.77 3.11 -14.01
N ILE A 271 -14.36 3.85 -12.97
CA ILE A 271 -13.94 3.27 -11.69
C ILE A 271 -15.12 2.59 -10.98
N GLY A 272 -16.33 3.17 -11.04
CA GLY A 272 -17.56 2.59 -10.48
C GLY A 272 -17.89 1.24 -11.09
N LYS A 273 -17.97 1.17 -12.42
CA LYS A 273 -18.17 -0.08 -13.17
C LYS A 273 -17.09 -1.10 -12.85
N ALA A 274 -15.82 -0.70 -12.80
CA ALA A 274 -14.75 -1.62 -12.41
C ALA A 274 -14.93 -2.17 -10.97
N VAL A 275 -15.50 -1.40 -10.05
CA VAL A 275 -15.79 -1.86 -8.68
C VAL A 275 -17.04 -2.77 -8.62
N GLU A 276 -17.96 -2.66 -9.56
CA GLU A 276 -19.13 -3.53 -9.66
C GLU A 276 -18.83 -4.84 -10.42
N GLU A 277 -18.07 -4.76 -11.52
CA GLU A 277 -17.78 -5.87 -12.43
C GLU A 277 -16.59 -6.75 -11.99
N PHE A 278 -15.53 -6.16 -11.42
CA PHE A 278 -14.40 -6.95 -10.89
C PHE A 278 -14.65 -7.34 -9.44
N GLY A 279 -14.85 -8.64 -9.19
CA GLY A 279 -15.00 -9.20 -7.86
C GLY A 279 -13.83 -8.94 -6.90
N GLY A 280 -14.05 -9.18 -5.61
CA GLY A 280 -13.03 -8.99 -4.58
C GLY A 280 -11.83 -9.92 -4.73
N PHE A 281 -10.64 -9.43 -4.37
CA PHE A 281 -9.42 -10.24 -4.35
C PHE A 281 -9.52 -11.36 -3.30
N THR A 282 -8.98 -12.53 -3.61
CA THR A 282 -8.81 -13.63 -2.65
C THR A 282 -7.45 -14.26 -2.92
N TYR A 283 -6.62 -14.34 -1.88
CA TYR A 283 -5.30 -14.93 -1.96
C TYR A 283 -5.37 -16.44 -1.73
N ALA A 284 -4.77 -17.20 -2.65
CA ALA A 284 -4.65 -18.65 -2.55
C ALA A 284 -3.19 -19.04 -2.76
N ARG A 285 -2.59 -19.63 -1.72
CA ARG A 285 -1.22 -20.16 -1.71
C ARG A 285 -1.08 -21.23 -0.64
#